data_AF-A0A7Y2TTR6-F1
#
_entry.id   AF-A0A7Y2TTR6-F1
#
_cell.length_a   1.000
_cell.length_b   1.000
_cell.length_c   1.000
_cell.angle_alpha   90.00
_cell.angle_beta   90.00
_cell.angle_gamma   90.00
#
_symmetry.space_group_name_H-M   'P 1'
#
loop_
_entity.id
_entity.type
_entity.pdbx_description
1 polymer ?
#
loop_
_entity_poly.entity_id
_entity_poly.type
_entity_poly.pdbx_seq_one_letter_code
_entity_poly.pdbx_strand_id
1 'polypeptide(L)'
;RLRRGAVLTSVWGGGVMVVFALCVWAFGPAVIDLMTTSEEVRAEARIYLPWMIAAPVLGVASWMLDGIFIGATRTVDMRNMMIISAGIYAVAAWALVPAYANHGLWMALLISFIARGATLAVRYPALERAARA
;
A
#
# COMPACT_ATOMS: atom_id res chain seq x y z
N ARG A 1 2.40 -20.50 16.45
CA ARG A 1 2.03 -19.25 17.17
C ARG A 1 2.13 -18.03 16.25
N LEU A 2 3.23 -17.87 15.50
CA LEU A 2 3.44 -16.80 14.50
C LEU A 2 2.27 -16.62 13.52
N ARG A 3 1.84 -17.68 12.81
CA ARG A 3 0.73 -17.60 11.83
C ARG A 3 -0.57 -17.05 12.41
N ARG A 4 -0.94 -17.49 13.62
CA ARG A 4 -2.16 -17.03 14.29
C ARG A 4 -2.07 -15.55 14.65
N GLY A 5 -0.91 -15.10 15.18
CA GLY A 5 -0.67 -13.69 15.48
C GLY A 5 -0.72 -12.83 14.22
N ALA A 6 0.01 -13.22 13.17
CA ALA A 6 0.06 -12.51 11.90
C ALA A 6 -1.31 -12.37 11.24
N VAL A 7 -2.13 -13.43 11.23
CA VAL A 7 -3.49 -13.38 10.67
C VAL A 7 -4.38 -12.46 11.50
N LEU A 8 -4.36 -12.56 12.83
CA LEU A 8 -5.21 -11.74 13.69
C LEU A 8 -4.88 -10.25 13.55
N THR A 9 -3.60 -9.88 13.58
CA THR A 9 -3.18 -8.48 13.40
C THR A 9 -3.46 -7.98 11.99
N SER A 10 -3.32 -8.82 10.96
CA SER A 10 -3.64 -8.43 9.57
C SER A 10 -5.14 -8.23 9.34
N VAL A 11 -6.00 -9.03 9.97
CA VAL A 11 -7.46 -8.84 9.91
C VAL A 11 -7.86 -7.54 10.58
N TRP A 12 -7.35 -7.27 11.78
CA TRP A 12 -7.58 -5.99 12.47
C TRP A 12 -7.05 -4.80 11.67
N GLY A 13 -5.83 -4.91 11.15
CA GLY A 13 -5.23 -3.90 10.27
C GLY A 13 -6.07 -3.65 9.03
N GLY A 14 -6.57 -4.70 8.38
CA GLY A 14 -7.51 -4.62 7.27
C GLY A 14 -8.79 -3.86 7.62
N GLY A 15 -9.42 -4.22 8.74
CA GLY A 15 -10.61 -3.53 9.23
C GLY A 15 -10.38 -2.04 9.48
N VAL A 16 -9.28 -1.69 10.15
CA VAL A 16 -8.91 -0.28 10.41
C VAL A 16 -8.66 0.47 9.11
N MET A 17 -7.99 -0.12 8.12
CA MET A 17 -7.73 0.53 6.84
C MET A 17 -9.01 0.74 6.01
N VAL A 18 -9.98 -0.18 6.09
CA VAL A 18 -11.29 0.01 5.46
C VAL A 18 -12.05 1.15 6.13
N VAL A 19 -12.09 1.19 7.47
CA VAL A 19 -12.71 2.30 8.20
C VAL A 19 -12.03 3.62 7.87
N PHE A 20 -10.70 3.64 7.82
CA PHE A 20 -9.93 4.82 7.44
C PHE A 20 -10.26 5.28 6.01
N ALA A 21 -10.35 4.36 5.05
CA ALA A 21 -10.78 4.68 3.67
C ALA A 21 -12.20 5.27 3.62
N LEU A 22 -13.14 4.75 4.42
CA LEU A 22 -14.49 5.31 4.54
C LEU A 22 -14.48 6.71 5.15
N CYS A 23 -13.62 6.96 6.14
CA CYS A 23 -13.44 8.31 6.69
C CYS A 23 -12.86 9.27 5.64
N VAL A 24 -11.87 8.85 4.86
CA VAL A 24 -11.33 9.68 3.76
C VAL A 24 -12.39 9.92 2.69
N TRP A 25 -13.24 8.93 2.39
CA TRP A 25 -14.34 9.11 1.45
C TRP A 25 -15.39 10.12 1.96
N ALA A 26 -15.79 10.03 3.23
CA ALA A 26 -16.81 10.90 3.81
C ALA A 26 -16.29 12.33 4.10
N PHE A 27 -15.06 12.46 4.59
CA PHE A 27 -14.51 13.72 5.09
C PHE A 27 -13.41 14.33 4.21
N GLY A 28 -12.96 13.62 3.18
CA GLY A 28 -11.85 14.03 2.30
C GLY A 28 -11.97 15.45 1.74
N PRO A 29 -13.12 15.86 1.17
CA PRO A 29 -13.29 17.23 0.67
C PRO A 29 -13.12 18.30 1.75
N ALA A 30 -13.66 18.06 2.95
CA ALA A 30 -13.54 19.00 4.07
C ALA A 30 -12.10 19.11 4.58
N VAL A 31 -11.36 17.98 4.60
CA VAL A 31 -9.93 17.98 4.92
C VAL A 31 -9.13 18.75 3.86
N ILE A 32 -9.43 18.58 2.58
CA ILE A 32 -8.80 19.36 1.49
C ILE A 32 -9.05 20.85 1.69
N ASP A 33 -10.27 21.25 2.02
CA ASP A 33 -10.62 22.65 2.28
C ASP A 33 -9.90 23.22 3.50
N LEU A 34 -9.59 22.40 4.50
CA LEU A 34 -8.84 22.81 5.67
C LEU A 34 -7.33 22.97 5.38
N MET A 35 -6.76 22.13 4.50
CA MET A 35 -5.32 22.07 4.26
C MET A 35 -4.78 23.19 3.36
N THR A 36 -5.61 23.76 2.50
CA THR A 36 -5.17 24.80 1.54
C THR A 36 -6.29 25.81 1.30
N THR A 37 -5.92 27.06 1.04
CA THR A 37 -6.84 28.13 0.62
C THR A 37 -6.88 28.33 -0.89
N SER A 38 -5.93 27.75 -1.63
CA SER A 38 -5.88 27.87 -3.09
C SER A 38 -6.95 27.02 -3.75
N GLU A 39 -7.86 27.66 -4.49
CA GLU A 39 -8.96 26.98 -5.20
C GLU A 39 -8.45 25.98 -6.23
N GLU A 40 -7.37 26.32 -6.95
CA GLU A 40 -6.74 25.44 -7.95
C GLU A 40 -6.21 24.15 -7.31
N VAL A 41 -5.52 24.28 -6.17
CA VAL A 41 -5.01 23.10 -5.43
C VAL A 41 -6.15 22.24 -4.90
N ARG A 42 -7.23 22.85 -4.42
CA ARG A 42 -8.40 22.12 -3.93
C ARG A 42 -9.12 21.37 -5.05
N ALA A 43 -9.25 21.98 -6.23
CA ALA A 43 -9.87 21.35 -7.39
C ALA A 43 -9.07 20.10 -7.82
N GLU A 44 -7.75 20.24 -7.96
CA GLU A 44 -6.86 19.12 -8.30
C GLU A 44 -6.88 18.02 -7.22
N ALA A 45 -6.80 18.37 -5.94
CA ALA A 45 -6.81 17.38 -4.86
C ALA A 45 -8.10 16.53 -4.86
N ARG A 46 -9.25 17.12 -5.18
CA ARG A 46 -10.53 16.39 -5.27
C ARG A 46 -10.56 15.41 -6.44
N ILE A 47 -9.92 15.74 -7.57
CA ILE A 47 -9.80 14.84 -8.73
C ILE A 47 -9.04 13.56 -8.35
N TYR A 48 -7.99 13.66 -7.52
CA TYR A 48 -7.19 12.51 -7.10
C TYR A 48 -7.66 11.84 -5.81
N LEU A 49 -8.67 12.37 -5.13
CA LEU A 49 -9.21 11.81 -3.88
C LEU A 49 -9.63 10.33 -3.99
N PRO A 50 -10.23 9.83 -5.10
CA PRO A 50 -10.51 8.40 -5.26
C PRO A 50 -9.28 7.50 -5.09
N TRP A 51 -8.10 7.94 -5.55
CA TRP A 51 -6.85 7.20 -5.40
C TRP A 51 -6.40 7.15 -3.94
N MET A 52 -6.58 8.25 -3.19
CA MET A 52 -6.30 8.30 -1.76
C MET A 52 -7.22 7.38 -0.95
N ILE A 53 -8.48 7.23 -1.37
CA ILE A 53 -9.43 6.30 -0.74
C ILE A 53 -9.03 4.84 -1.00
N ALA A 54 -8.58 4.53 -2.21
CA ALA A 54 -8.15 3.18 -2.57
C ALA A 54 -6.81 2.77 -1.93
N ALA A 55 -5.90 3.73 -1.69
CA ALA A 55 -4.54 3.45 -1.22
C ALA A 55 -4.47 2.65 0.10
N PRO A 56 -5.22 2.96 1.17
CA PRO A 56 -5.25 2.17 2.40
C PRO A 56 -5.63 0.71 2.18
N VAL A 57 -6.64 0.48 1.32
CA VAL A 57 -7.21 -0.85 1.09
C VAL A 57 -6.24 -1.72 0.29
N LEU A 58 -5.60 -1.15 -0.75
CA LEU A 58 -4.62 -1.88 -1.57
C LEU A 58 -3.24 -1.97 -0.90
N GLY A 59 -2.93 -1.02 -0.01
CA GLY A 59 -1.67 -0.95 0.71
C GLY A 59 -1.56 -1.88 1.92
N VAL A 60 -2.69 -2.22 2.58
CA VAL A 60 -2.69 -2.89 3.88
C VAL A 60 -1.89 -4.20 3.91
N ALA A 61 -2.01 -5.02 2.87
CA ALA A 61 -1.28 -6.28 2.78
C ALA A 61 0.23 -6.05 2.77
N SER A 62 0.69 -5.02 2.05
CA SER A 62 2.10 -4.66 1.98
C SER A 62 2.63 -4.15 3.33
N TRP A 63 1.89 -3.29 4.03
CA TRP A 63 2.34 -2.75 5.32
C TRP A 63 2.34 -3.79 6.44
N MET A 64 1.36 -4.70 6.45
CA MET A 64 1.33 -5.81 7.41
C MET A 64 2.51 -6.77 7.19
N LEU A 65 2.78 -7.14 5.95
CA LEU A 65 3.89 -8.02 5.63
C LEU A 65 5.25 -7.33 5.85
N ASP A 66 5.39 -6.05 5.50
CA ASP A 66 6.58 -5.26 5.81
C ASP A 66 6.87 -5.32 7.33
N GLY A 67 5.87 -5.04 8.17
CA GLY A 67 6.02 -5.09 9.63
C GLY A 67 6.42 -6.47 10.16
N ILE A 68 5.86 -7.55 9.59
CA ILE A 68 6.20 -8.93 9.97
C ILE A 68 7.66 -9.26 9.58
N PHE A 69 8.09 -8.92 8.37
CA PHE A 69 9.44 -9.23 7.89
C PHE A 69 10.51 -8.40 8.60
N ILE A 70 10.22 -7.12 8.89
CA ILE A 70 11.07 -6.26 9.71
C ILE A 70 11.19 -6.85 11.13
N GLY A 71 10.06 -7.18 11.76
CA GLY A 71 10.04 -7.72 13.12
C GLY A 71 10.76 -9.08 13.25
N ALA A 72 10.75 -9.88 12.17
CA ALA A 72 11.48 -11.14 12.10
C ALA A 72 12.92 -11.01 11.59
N THR A 73 13.44 -9.78 11.46
CA THR A 73 14.81 -9.45 11.01
C THR A 73 15.23 -10.12 9.69
N ARG A 74 14.26 -10.39 8.79
CA ARG A 74 14.49 -11.01 7.47
C ARG A 74 14.86 -9.97 6.41
N THR A 75 15.90 -9.18 6.69
CA THR A 75 16.31 -8.03 5.85
C THR A 75 16.65 -8.43 4.41
N VAL A 76 17.26 -9.60 4.20
CA VAL A 76 17.62 -10.07 2.85
C VAL A 76 16.38 -10.33 2.00
N ASP A 77 15.38 -11.02 2.56
CA ASP A 77 14.12 -11.28 1.86
C ASP A 77 13.40 -9.97 1.56
N MET A 78 13.34 -9.08 2.55
CA MET A 78 12.67 -7.79 2.40
C MET A 78 13.33 -6.95 1.32
N ARG A 79 14.67 -6.79 1.35
CA ARG A 79 15.43 -6.03 0.34
C ARG A 79 15.17 -6.55 -1.07
N ASN A 80 15.29 -7.86 -1.27
CA ASN A 80 15.12 -8.45 -2.60
C ASN A 80 13.69 -8.25 -3.14
N MET A 81 12.67 -8.42 -2.28
CA MET A 81 11.27 -8.19 -2.69
C MET A 81 10.96 -6.71 -2.91
N MET A 82 11.60 -5.79 -2.18
CA MET A 82 11.49 -4.34 -2.44
C MET A 82 12.07 -3.96 -3.79
N ILE A 83 13.23 -4.52 -4.17
CA ILE A 83 13.84 -4.26 -5.49
C ILE A 83 12.91 -4.73 -6.61
N ILE A 84 12.32 -5.92 -6.48
CA ILE A 84 11.34 -6.44 -7.45
C ILE A 84 10.12 -5.51 -7.53
N SER A 85 9.59 -5.10 -6.38
CA SER A 85 8.42 -4.20 -6.32
C SER A 85 8.71 -2.83 -6.93
N ALA A 86 9.91 -2.29 -6.71
CA ALA A 86 10.37 -1.04 -7.33
C ALA A 86 10.55 -1.18 -8.84
N GLY A 87 11.04 -2.32 -9.33
CA GLY A 87 11.09 -2.63 -10.76
C GLY A 87 9.70 -2.68 -11.39
N ILE A 88 8.74 -3.32 -10.73
CA ILE A 88 7.33 -3.36 -11.17
C ILE A 88 6.73 -1.95 -11.21
N TYR A 89 6.98 -1.13 -10.18
CA TYR A 89 6.57 0.27 -10.16
C TYR A 89 7.16 1.05 -11.35
N ALA A 90 8.46 0.91 -11.62
CA ALA A 90 9.12 1.61 -12.71
C ALA A 90 8.54 1.23 -14.08
N VAL A 91 8.29 -0.07 -14.31
CA VAL A 91 7.64 -0.56 -15.54
C VAL A 91 6.20 -0.04 -15.65
N ALA A 92 5.43 -0.09 -14.55
CA ALA A 92 4.06 0.39 -14.53
C ALA A 92 3.99 1.91 -14.78
N ALA A 93 4.88 2.69 -14.16
CA ALA A 93 4.97 4.13 -14.36
C ALA A 93 5.37 4.46 -15.80
N TRP A 94 6.38 3.78 -16.34
CA TRP A 94 6.81 3.96 -17.73
C TRP A 94 5.67 3.68 -18.73
N ALA A 95 4.84 2.66 -18.48
CA ALA A 95 3.73 2.32 -19.36
C ALA A 95 2.49 3.23 -19.18
N LEU A 96 2.17 3.61 -17.94
CA LEU A 96 0.89 4.27 -17.61
C LEU A 96 0.98 5.78 -17.59
N VAL A 97 2.11 6.37 -17.18
CA VAL A 97 2.24 7.83 -17.08
C VAL A 97 2.11 8.52 -18.44
N PRO A 98 2.69 8.02 -19.55
CA PRO A 98 2.49 8.65 -20.86
C PRO A 98 1.04 8.66 -21.33
N ALA A 99 0.25 7.66 -20.95
CA ALA A 99 -1.16 7.52 -21.36
C ALA A 99 -2.14 8.24 -20.42
N TYR A 100 -1.85 8.29 -19.12
CA TYR A 100 -2.80 8.74 -18.09
C TYR A 100 -2.25 9.85 -17.17
N ALA A 101 -1.07 10.39 -17.47
CA ALA A 101 -0.40 11.41 -16.67
C ALA A 101 -0.36 11.04 -15.16
N ASN A 102 -0.80 11.94 -14.29
CA ASN A 102 -0.82 11.74 -12.84
C ASN A 102 -1.73 10.58 -12.39
N HIS A 103 -2.82 10.29 -13.12
CA HIS A 103 -3.61 9.09 -12.84
C HIS A 103 -2.79 7.82 -13.08
N GLY A 104 -1.97 7.82 -14.13
CA GLY A 104 -1.03 6.73 -14.42
C GLY A 104 0.00 6.56 -13.30
N LEU A 105 0.46 7.66 -12.69
CA LEU A 105 1.36 7.62 -11.54
C LEU A 105 0.69 7.01 -10.30
N TRP A 106 -0.54 7.40 -9.98
CA TRP A 106 -1.33 6.79 -8.90
C TRP A 106 -1.59 5.31 -9.14
N MET A 107 -1.94 4.93 -10.37
CA MET A 107 -2.09 3.52 -10.75
C MET A 107 -0.80 2.74 -10.53
N ALA A 108 0.34 3.26 -11.00
CA ALA A 108 1.65 2.63 -10.82
C ALA A 108 1.98 2.46 -9.33
N LEU A 109 1.69 3.47 -8.51
CA LEU A 109 1.90 3.41 -7.06
C LEU A 109 1.04 2.30 -6.41
N LEU A 110 -0.25 2.20 -6.75
CA LEU A 110 -1.13 1.18 -6.18
C LEU A 110 -0.79 -0.23 -6.68
N ILE A 111 -0.38 -0.36 -7.94
CA ILE A 111 0.20 -1.60 -8.47
C ILE A 111 1.42 -2.00 -7.65
N SER A 112 2.29 -1.06 -7.28
CA SER A 112 3.47 -1.34 -6.46
C SER A 112 3.11 -1.87 -5.07
N PHE A 113 2.02 -1.39 -4.46
CA PHE A 113 1.54 -1.88 -3.17
C PHE A 113 1.05 -3.33 -3.27
N ILE A 114 0.26 -3.63 -4.30
CA ILE A 114 -0.23 -4.99 -4.56
C ILE A 114 0.95 -5.93 -4.83
N ALA A 115 1.88 -5.52 -5.70
CA ALA A 115 3.08 -6.28 -6.03
C ALA A 115 3.94 -6.57 -4.79
N ARG A 116 4.11 -5.57 -3.92
CA ARG A 116 4.85 -5.71 -2.67
C ARG A 116 4.18 -6.68 -1.70
N GLY A 117 2.86 -6.56 -1.53
CA GLY A 117 2.08 -7.52 -0.75
C GLY A 117 2.22 -8.95 -1.30
N ALA A 118 2.13 -9.12 -2.63
CA ALA A 118 2.24 -10.42 -3.28
C ALA A 118 3.64 -11.04 -3.15
N THR A 119 4.69 -10.25 -3.42
CA THR A 119 6.08 -10.72 -3.38
C THR A 119 6.51 -11.16 -1.97
N LEU A 120 6.13 -10.41 -0.94
CA LEU A 120 6.37 -10.81 0.45
C LEU A 120 5.49 -11.99 0.88
N ALA A 121 4.24 -12.07 0.41
CA ALA A 121 3.37 -13.21 0.70
C ALA A 121 3.97 -14.53 0.16
N VAL A 122 4.61 -14.50 -1.00
CA VAL A 122 5.35 -15.66 -1.55
C VAL A 122 6.51 -16.08 -0.65
N ARG A 123 7.17 -15.14 0.04
CA ARG A 123 8.27 -15.44 0.97
C ARG A 123 7.79 -15.83 2.37
N TYR A 124 6.54 -15.56 2.72
CA TYR A 124 5.98 -15.82 4.05
C TYR A 124 6.09 -17.29 4.52
N PRO A 125 5.86 -18.33 3.68
CA PRO A 125 6.03 -19.72 4.12
C PRO A 125 7.47 -20.08 4.50
N ALA A 126 8.47 -19.46 3.85
CA ALA A 126 9.87 -19.67 4.21
C ALA A 126 10.18 -19.06 5.58
N LEU A 127 9.64 -17.87 5.87
CA LEU A 127 9.70 -17.25 7.19
C LEU A 127 9.02 -18.12 8.25
N GLU A 128 7.81 -18.63 7.99
CA GLU A 128 7.08 -19.45 8.95
C GLU A 128 7.81 -20.74 9.29
N ARG A 129 8.45 -21.40 8.30
CA ARG A 129 9.28 -22.59 8.54
C ARG A 129 10.51 -22.27 9.40
N ALA A 130 11.19 -21.16 9.12
CA ALA A 130 12.34 -20.73 9.90
C ALA A 130 11.99 -20.40 11.37
N ALA A 131 10.78 -19.88 11.63
CA ALA A 131 10.32 -19.57 12.98
C ALA A 131 9.78 -20.80 13.76
N ARG A 132 9.67 -21.97 13.11
CA ARG A 132 9.28 -23.23 13.75
C ARG A 132 10.47 -24.13 14.08
N ALA A 133 11.62 -23.90 13.44
CA ALA A 133 12.89 -24.54 13.74
C ALA A 133 13.53 -23.88 14.97
#